data_AF-A0AAX2IHL9-F1
#
_entry.id   AF-A0AAX2IHL9-F1
#
_cell.length_a   1.000
_cell.length_b   1.000
_cell.length_c   1.000
_cell.angle_alpha   90.00
_cell.angle_beta   90.00
_cell.angle_gamma   90.00
#
_symmetry.space_group_name_H-M   'P 1'
#
loop_
_entity.id
_entity.type
_entity.pdbx_description
1 polymer ?
#
loop_
_entity_poly.entity_id
_entity_poly.type
_entity_poly.pdbx_seq_one_letter_code
_entity_poly.pdbx_strand_id
1 'polypeptide(L)'
;MKKIITFYVLLTLKDLEFLAKNNFTKLPFYEIPFTFNKESIEKFAETSIEYTENILVTAKIDCDWIRFSEYKDSHPDENPTEFGGLSEVKTNTFNHSLIDKIKIENVFGKDLQNADCAKIKMIVEEELYFFKHRMETFLETNSREIILADLFNTVIVKEQEPQKFTDEEIRKQIEDMVREDEVISIKMKEKRRNLNSVEEAVDFLINEDLSEESTKSLKNISLASRLGYFGGDSALHFGYGMYLRNLFLHGNKNELFLNNLEEFIRNSFSDSGELGEGIIYDLLWRKLNNWETSGENKIKIEKIQREVKEDGEYDSNWYNKVKLLSYNCTEDEIKKYLELERKMENENDNFEEYYYQQKALLARLNKDEKEIFENLKQDYFNVQNILNILEQKP
;
A
#
# COMPACT_ATOMS: atom_id res chain seq x y z
N MET A 1 -17.06 17.39 4.20
CA MET A 1 -16.52 16.70 5.40
C MET A 1 -17.64 15.90 6.03
N LYS A 2 -17.48 14.57 6.12
CA LYS A 2 -18.37 13.74 6.94
C LYS A 2 -18.20 14.19 8.39
N LYS A 3 -19.30 14.39 9.12
CA LYS A 3 -19.22 14.63 10.56
C LYS A 3 -18.92 13.29 11.22
N ILE A 4 -17.78 13.20 11.90
CA ILE A 4 -17.34 11.98 12.59
C ILE A 4 -17.58 12.20 14.09
N ILE A 5 -18.07 11.16 14.77
CA ILE A 5 -18.05 11.07 16.23
C ILE A 5 -17.08 9.97 16.64
N THR A 6 -16.20 10.29 17.58
CA THR A 6 -15.19 9.37 18.10
C THR A 6 -15.50 9.03 19.55
N PHE A 7 -15.42 7.76 19.90
CA PHE A 7 -15.46 7.32 21.30
C PHE A 7 -14.45 6.22 21.55
N TYR A 8 -14.21 5.96 22.82
CA TYR A 8 -13.22 5.03 23.31
C TYR A 8 -13.87 4.00 24.23
N VAL A 9 -13.41 2.76 24.14
CA VAL A 9 -13.89 1.63 24.92
C VAL A 9 -12.73 0.98 25.67
N LEU A 10 -13.04 0.36 26.82
CA LEU A 10 -12.10 -0.42 27.60
C LEU A 10 -12.39 -1.91 27.44
N LEU A 11 -11.45 -2.65 26.88
CA LEU A 11 -11.57 -4.03 26.44
C LEU A 11 -10.72 -4.96 27.30
N THR A 12 -11.27 -6.14 27.58
CA THR A 12 -10.53 -7.30 28.09
C THR A 12 -9.89 -8.10 26.95
N LEU A 13 -9.04 -9.08 27.27
CA LEU A 13 -8.51 -10.02 26.27
C LEU A 13 -9.63 -10.73 25.50
N LYS A 14 -10.70 -11.14 26.19
CA LYS A 14 -11.83 -11.84 25.56
C LYS A 14 -12.52 -10.96 24.52
N ASP A 15 -12.59 -9.66 24.80
CA ASP A 15 -13.22 -8.67 23.92
C ASP A 15 -12.35 -8.47 22.68
N LEU A 16 -11.04 -8.39 22.88
CA LEU A 16 -10.08 -8.30 21.80
C LEU A 16 -10.12 -9.55 20.89
N GLU A 17 -10.20 -10.76 21.47
CA GLU A 17 -10.39 -12.00 20.71
C GLU A 17 -11.72 -11.98 19.92
N PHE A 18 -12.77 -11.37 20.47
CA PHE A 18 -14.04 -11.16 19.75
C PHE A 18 -13.87 -10.18 18.58
N LEU A 19 -13.17 -9.06 18.79
CA LEU A 19 -12.89 -8.10 17.74
C LEU A 19 -12.10 -8.75 16.60
N ALA A 20 -11.02 -9.47 16.91
CA ALA A 20 -10.19 -10.15 15.92
C ALA A 20 -11.01 -11.15 15.08
N LYS A 21 -11.84 -11.98 15.72
CA LYS A 21 -12.75 -12.92 15.01
C LYS A 21 -13.78 -12.22 14.10
N ASN A 22 -14.09 -10.96 14.35
CA ASN A 22 -15.01 -10.15 13.55
C ASN A 22 -14.28 -9.07 12.75
N ASN A 23 -12.97 -9.23 12.53
CA ASN A 23 -12.13 -8.29 11.77
C ASN A 23 -12.23 -6.83 12.25
N PHE A 24 -12.47 -6.64 13.55
CA PHE A 24 -12.62 -5.34 14.19
C PHE A 24 -13.78 -4.49 13.63
N THR A 25 -14.73 -5.11 12.93
CA THR A 25 -15.89 -4.42 12.35
C THR A 25 -17.14 -4.47 13.23
N LYS A 26 -17.04 -5.07 14.42
CA LYS A 26 -18.15 -5.22 15.36
C LYS A 26 -17.67 -5.13 16.80
N LEU A 27 -18.34 -4.30 17.60
CA LEU A 27 -18.18 -4.25 19.05
C LEU A 27 -18.91 -5.43 19.74
N PRO A 28 -18.42 -5.90 20.90
CA PRO A 28 -19.09 -6.94 21.68
C PRO A 28 -20.37 -6.43 22.37
N PHE A 29 -21.29 -7.36 22.70
CA PHE A 29 -22.63 -7.08 23.24
C PHE A 29 -22.77 -7.28 24.76
N TYR A 30 -21.78 -6.85 25.55
CA TYR A 30 -21.83 -6.89 27.01
C TYR A 30 -21.29 -5.57 27.56
N GLU A 31 -21.66 -5.21 28.80
CA GLU A 31 -21.49 -3.90 29.44
C GLU A 31 -20.03 -3.40 29.51
N ILE A 32 -19.49 -3.02 28.35
CA ILE A 32 -18.13 -2.51 28.20
C ILE A 32 -18.11 -1.03 28.56
N PRO A 33 -17.19 -0.58 29.44
CA PRO A 33 -17.01 0.83 29.72
C PRO A 33 -16.65 1.60 28.44
N PHE A 34 -17.33 2.72 28.19
CA PHE A 34 -17.03 3.61 27.08
C PHE A 34 -17.13 5.09 27.48
N THR A 35 -16.47 5.96 26.71
CA THR A 35 -16.56 7.42 26.83
C THR A 35 -16.15 8.12 25.53
N PHE A 36 -16.57 9.37 25.36
CA PHE A 36 -16.13 10.21 24.25
C PHE A 36 -14.76 10.89 24.52
N ASN A 37 -14.16 10.68 25.70
CA ASN A 37 -12.90 11.30 26.11
C ASN A 37 -11.80 10.24 26.34
N LYS A 38 -10.71 10.33 25.57
CA LYS A 38 -9.56 9.40 25.67
C LYS A 38 -8.95 9.36 27.07
N GLU A 39 -8.57 10.51 27.62
CA GLU A 39 -7.89 10.60 28.93
C GLU A 39 -8.73 9.97 30.05
N SER A 40 -10.06 10.10 29.95
CA SER A 40 -10.99 9.54 30.94
C SER A 40 -11.02 8.02 30.90
N ILE A 41 -10.97 7.40 29.72
CA ILE A 41 -10.95 5.93 29.61
C ILE A 41 -9.60 5.36 30.05
N GLU A 42 -8.49 6.05 29.72
CA GLU A 42 -7.15 5.60 30.06
C GLU A 42 -6.92 5.66 31.58
N LYS A 43 -7.34 6.76 32.22
CA LYS A 43 -7.31 6.87 33.68
C LYS A 43 -8.19 5.81 34.36
N PHE A 44 -9.34 5.51 33.78
CA PHE A 44 -10.21 4.43 34.27
C PHE A 44 -9.54 3.05 34.10
N ALA A 45 -8.83 2.81 33.00
CA ALA A 45 -8.05 1.58 32.77
C ALA A 45 -6.94 1.41 33.82
N GLU A 46 -6.12 2.43 34.04
CA GLU A 46 -5.02 2.42 35.01
C GLU A 46 -5.50 2.08 36.43
N THR A 47 -6.59 2.72 36.86
CA THR A 47 -7.17 2.46 38.18
C THR A 47 -7.81 1.07 38.26
N SER A 48 -8.44 0.58 37.19
CA SER A 48 -9.12 -0.72 37.17
C SER A 48 -8.17 -1.92 37.19
N ILE A 49 -6.96 -1.78 36.62
CA ILE A 49 -5.92 -2.83 36.65
C ILE A 49 -5.50 -3.21 38.07
N GLU A 50 -5.66 -2.30 39.04
CA GLU A 50 -5.39 -2.62 40.43
C GLU A 50 -6.41 -3.59 41.04
N TYR A 51 -7.58 -3.78 40.41
CA TYR A 51 -8.74 -4.41 41.02
C TYR A 51 -9.35 -5.61 40.26
N THR A 52 -9.19 -5.71 38.93
CA THR A 52 -9.98 -6.68 38.14
C THR A 52 -9.18 -7.61 37.23
N GLU A 53 -8.29 -7.11 36.35
CA GLU A 53 -7.61 -7.91 35.31
C GLU A 53 -6.13 -7.54 35.14
N ASN A 54 -5.33 -8.49 34.64
CA ASN A 54 -3.88 -8.33 34.46
C ASN A 54 -3.53 -7.41 33.27
N ILE A 55 -4.34 -7.39 32.21
CA ILE A 55 -4.10 -6.57 31.00
C ILE A 55 -5.44 -6.04 30.47
N LEU A 56 -5.51 -4.74 30.22
CA LEU A 56 -6.66 -4.04 29.62
C LEU A 56 -6.22 -3.31 28.35
N VAL A 57 -7.14 -3.16 27.41
CA VAL A 57 -6.88 -2.53 26.11
C VAL A 57 -7.87 -1.41 25.89
N THR A 58 -7.41 -0.21 25.56
CA THR A 58 -8.32 0.85 25.09
C THR A 58 -8.38 0.80 23.58
N ALA A 59 -9.59 0.93 23.01
CA ALA A 59 -9.78 1.02 21.58
C ALA A 59 -10.56 2.27 21.19
N LYS A 60 -10.21 2.84 20.03
CA LYS A 60 -10.85 3.99 19.40
C LYS A 60 -11.86 3.52 18.36
N ILE A 61 -13.02 4.16 18.36
CA ILE A 61 -14.09 3.93 17.39
C ILE A 61 -14.49 5.25 16.76
N ASP A 62 -14.51 5.28 15.42
CA ASP A 62 -15.02 6.38 14.63
C ASP A 62 -16.35 5.98 13.97
N CYS A 63 -17.36 6.84 14.11
CA CYS A 63 -18.71 6.64 13.57
C CYS A 63 -19.15 7.83 12.71
N ASP A 64 -19.94 7.55 11.69
CA ASP A 64 -20.60 8.57 10.88
C ASP A 64 -21.74 9.17 11.69
N TRP A 65 -21.67 10.48 11.93
CA TRP A 65 -22.65 11.18 12.75
C TRP A 65 -24.06 11.10 12.18
N ILE A 66 -24.22 11.05 10.85
CA ILE A 66 -25.55 11.01 10.23
C ILE A 66 -26.18 9.64 10.50
N ARG A 67 -25.49 8.54 10.17
CA ARG A 67 -25.98 7.17 10.45
C ARG A 67 -26.20 6.94 11.95
N PHE A 68 -25.29 7.48 12.76
CA PHE A 68 -25.41 7.43 14.21
C PHE A 68 -26.68 8.14 14.70
N SER A 69 -26.94 9.34 14.18
CA SER A 69 -28.12 10.13 14.56
C SER A 69 -29.42 9.50 14.06
N GLU A 70 -29.45 8.98 12.83
CA GLU A 70 -30.62 8.30 12.27
C GLU A 70 -31.03 7.09 13.12
N TYR A 71 -30.06 6.26 13.51
CA TYR A 71 -30.32 5.12 14.38
C TYR A 71 -30.76 5.58 15.77
N LYS A 72 -30.08 6.58 16.34
CA LYS A 72 -30.39 7.15 17.67
C LYS A 72 -31.79 7.75 17.73
N ASP A 73 -32.22 8.49 16.71
CA ASP A 73 -33.54 9.12 16.67
C ASP A 73 -34.68 8.08 16.58
N SER A 74 -34.39 6.90 16.00
CA SER A 74 -35.31 5.77 16.01
C SER A 74 -35.39 5.03 17.37
N HIS A 75 -34.48 5.34 18.31
CA HIS A 75 -34.39 4.76 19.64
C HIS A 75 -34.11 5.84 20.73
N PRO A 76 -35.05 6.76 20.97
CA PRO A 76 -34.81 7.99 21.76
C PRO A 76 -34.48 7.75 23.24
N ASP A 77 -34.82 6.58 23.79
CA ASP A 77 -34.51 6.20 25.18
C ASP A 77 -33.01 5.87 25.40
N GLU A 78 -32.19 5.90 24.35
CA GLU A 78 -30.82 5.38 24.34
C GLU A 78 -29.72 6.43 24.36
N ASN A 79 -30.06 7.67 24.72
CA ASN A 79 -29.12 8.78 24.64
C ASN A 79 -27.79 8.45 25.36
N PRO A 80 -26.66 8.31 24.63
CA PRO A 80 -25.41 7.90 25.24
C PRO A 80 -24.94 9.00 26.19
N THR A 81 -24.61 8.59 27.42
CA THR A 81 -23.94 9.45 28.40
C THR A 81 -22.47 9.63 28.05
N GLU A 82 -21.83 10.63 28.64
CA GLU A 82 -20.40 10.89 28.43
C GLU A 82 -19.50 9.73 28.91
N PHE A 83 -19.96 8.97 29.91
CA PHE A 83 -19.35 7.75 30.41
C PHE A 83 -20.44 6.73 30.77
N GLY A 84 -20.26 5.44 30.45
CA GLY A 84 -21.23 4.40 30.79
C GLY A 84 -20.86 3.02 30.25
N GLY A 85 -21.80 2.07 30.34
CA GLY A 85 -21.68 0.73 29.75
C GLY A 85 -22.36 0.62 28.38
N LEU A 86 -21.79 -0.18 27.48
CA LEU A 86 -22.39 -0.58 26.21
C LEU A 86 -23.44 -1.69 26.44
N SER A 87 -24.73 -1.35 26.35
CA SER A 87 -25.81 -2.34 26.27
C SER A 87 -25.91 -2.90 24.84
N GLU A 88 -26.64 -4.00 24.66
CA GLU A 88 -26.86 -4.60 23.33
C GLU A 88 -27.35 -3.57 22.30
N VAL A 89 -28.29 -2.72 22.70
CA VAL A 89 -28.88 -1.73 21.78
C VAL A 89 -27.91 -0.60 21.46
N LYS A 90 -27.17 -0.07 22.46
CA LYS A 90 -26.09 0.91 22.21
C LYS A 90 -25.01 0.34 21.29
N THR A 91 -24.62 -0.91 21.48
CA THR A 91 -23.66 -1.60 20.62
C THR A 91 -24.16 -1.70 19.18
N ASN A 92 -25.45 -2.00 18.96
CA ASN A 92 -26.05 -2.00 17.62
C ASN A 92 -26.04 -0.60 16.97
N THR A 93 -26.34 0.46 17.73
CA THR A 93 -26.25 1.87 17.29
C THR A 93 -24.84 2.21 16.78
N PHE A 94 -23.82 1.88 17.56
CA PHE A 94 -22.43 2.14 17.18
C PHE A 94 -22.01 1.28 15.98
N ASN A 95 -22.28 -0.03 16.00
CA ASN A 95 -21.94 -0.94 14.91
C ASN A 95 -22.56 -0.52 13.56
N HIS A 96 -23.80 -0.03 13.56
CA HIS A 96 -24.47 0.47 12.34
C HIS A 96 -23.76 1.70 11.73
N SER A 97 -23.14 2.52 12.57
CA SER A 97 -22.57 3.81 12.18
C SER A 97 -21.05 3.79 11.98
N LEU A 98 -20.37 2.66 12.25
CA LEU A 98 -18.94 2.51 12.01
C LEU A 98 -18.56 2.93 10.59
N ILE A 99 -17.52 3.77 10.48
CA ILE A 99 -16.95 4.19 9.19
C ILE A 99 -15.70 3.43 8.81
N ASP A 100 -15.06 2.81 9.78
CA ASP A 100 -13.82 2.06 9.66
C ASP A 100 -13.80 0.96 10.74
N LYS A 101 -12.74 0.15 10.77
CA LYS A 101 -12.50 -0.80 11.85
C LYS A 101 -12.26 -0.08 13.18
N ILE A 102 -12.59 -0.78 14.27
CA ILE A 102 -12.20 -0.44 15.63
C ILE A 102 -10.67 -0.54 15.72
N LYS A 103 -10.01 0.47 16.30
CA LYS A 103 -8.55 0.56 16.33
C LYS A 103 -8.04 0.42 17.76
N ILE A 104 -7.03 -0.41 17.99
CA ILE A 104 -6.38 -0.47 19.31
C ILE A 104 -5.62 0.84 19.53
N GLU A 105 -5.92 1.51 20.63
CA GLU A 105 -5.34 2.80 21.00
C GLU A 105 -4.18 2.63 21.97
N ASN A 106 -4.32 1.75 22.97
CA ASN A 106 -3.32 1.55 24.02
C ASN A 106 -3.51 0.22 24.76
N VAL A 107 -2.46 -0.28 25.42
CA VAL A 107 -2.49 -1.48 26.26
C VAL A 107 -1.92 -1.14 27.63
N PHE A 108 -2.62 -1.58 28.67
CA PHE A 108 -2.27 -1.36 30.06
C PHE A 108 -2.19 -2.71 30.77
N GLY A 109 -1.24 -2.91 31.68
CA GLY A 109 -1.22 -4.15 32.45
C GLY A 109 -0.01 -4.31 33.37
N LYS A 110 -0.12 -5.28 34.29
CA LYS A 110 0.98 -5.79 35.10
C LYS A 110 1.49 -7.10 34.49
N ASP A 111 2.78 -7.37 34.58
CA ASP A 111 3.41 -8.60 34.06
C ASP A 111 3.08 -8.89 32.58
N LEU A 112 3.42 -7.92 31.70
CA LEU A 112 3.34 -8.02 30.22
C LEU A 112 4.23 -9.14 29.61
N GLN A 113 4.58 -10.18 30.37
CA GLN A 113 5.34 -11.35 29.91
C GLN A 113 4.55 -12.66 30.06
N ASN A 114 3.28 -12.60 30.51
CA ASN A 114 2.45 -13.78 30.66
C ASN A 114 1.86 -14.26 29.31
N ALA A 115 1.20 -15.42 29.32
CA ALA A 115 0.61 -16.02 28.13
C ALA A 115 -0.49 -15.14 27.48
N ASP A 116 -1.16 -14.31 28.28
CA ASP A 116 -2.17 -13.37 27.79
C ASP A 116 -1.53 -12.25 26.96
N CYS A 117 -0.34 -11.77 27.36
CA CYS A 117 0.42 -10.82 26.57
C CYS A 117 0.82 -11.39 25.20
N ALA A 118 1.25 -12.65 25.13
CA ALA A 118 1.62 -13.28 23.86
C ALA A 118 0.46 -13.33 22.85
N LYS A 119 -0.77 -13.54 23.34
CA LYS A 119 -1.97 -13.50 22.49
C LYS A 119 -2.32 -12.10 22.01
N ILE A 120 -2.26 -11.11 22.91
CA ILE A 120 -2.50 -9.70 22.54
C ILE A 120 -1.48 -9.28 21.50
N LYS A 121 -0.20 -9.60 21.73
CA LYS A 121 0.89 -9.32 20.79
C LYS A 121 0.58 -9.86 19.40
N MET A 122 0.18 -11.13 19.27
CA MET A 122 -0.17 -11.72 17.98
C MET A 122 -1.29 -10.96 17.26
N ILE A 123 -2.34 -10.53 17.98
CA ILE A 123 -3.43 -9.72 17.41
C ILE A 123 -2.92 -8.35 16.95
N VAL A 124 -2.07 -7.70 17.74
CA VAL A 124 -1.49 -6.39 17.41
C VAL A 124 -0.50 -6.48 16.24
N GLU A 125 0.25 -7.59 16.11
CA GLU A 125 1.13 -7.85 14.96
C GLU A 125 0.33 -7.96 13.65
N GLU A 126 -0.83 -8.63 13.67
CA GLU A 126 -1.76 -8.67 12.53
C GLU A 126 -2.31 -7.28 12.19
N GLU A 127 -2.64 -6.46 13.20
CA GLU A 127 -3.05 -5.08 12.98
C GLU A 127 -1.93 -4.22 12.37
N LEU A 128 -0.69 -4.39 12.82
CA LEU A 128 0.47 -3.67 12.26
C LEU A 128 0.61 -3.98 10.77
N TYR A 129 0.52 -5.26 10.40
CA TYR A 129 0.56 -5.70 9.02
C TYR A 129 -0.56 -5.06 8.19
N PHE A 130 -1.79 -5.03 8.73
CA PHE A 130 -2.93 -4.40 8.09
C PHE A 130 -2.70 -2.89 7.84
N PHE A 131 -2.32 -2.12 8.86
CA PHE A 131 -2.12 -0.68 8.72
C PHE A 131 -0.95 -0.35 7.81
N LYS A 132 0.13 -1.15 7.86
CA LYS A 132 1.26 -1.05 6.93
C LYS A 132 0.80 -1.23 5.48
N HIS A 133 0.09 -2.31 5.18
CA HIS A 133 -0.40 -2.59 3.81
C HIS A 133 -1.36 -1.52 3.31
N ARG A 134 -2.25 -1.04 4.18
CA ARG A 134 -3.20 0.03 3.85
C ARG A 134 -2.47 1.33 3.52
N MET A 135 -1.48 1.72 4.31
CA MET A 135 -0.66 2.91 4.06
C MET A 135 0.19 2.75 2.80
N GLU A 136 0.86 1.61 2.63
CA GLU A 136 1.68 1.32 1.45
C GLU A 136 0.85 1.36 0.17
N THR A 137 -0.29 0.68 0.12
CA THR A 137 -1.15 0.70 -1.06
C THR A 137 -1.68 2.10 -1.36
N PHE A 138 -2.06 2.87 -0.33
CA PHE A 138 -2.53 4.25 -0.51
C PHE A 138 -1.45 5.13 -1.15
N LEU A 139 -0.18 4.93 -0.77
CA LEU A 139 0.96 5.68 -1.31
C LEU A 139 1.43 5.16 -2.67
N GLU A 140 1.38 3.84 -2.86
CA GLU A 140 1.95 3.15 -4.02
C GLU A 140 1.00 3.10 -5.21
N THR A 141 -0.29 3.35 -5.00
CA THR A 141 -1.27 3.40 -6.09
C THR A 141 -1.74 4.83 -6.40
N ASN A 142 -2.29 5.06 -7.59
CA ASN A 142 -2.95 6.30 -7.98
C ASN A 142 -4.45 6.26 -7.63
N SER A 143 -4.99 5.08 -7.40
CA SER A 143 -6.32 4.88 -6.81
C SER A 143 -6.28 5.37 -5.38
N ARG A 144 -7.19 6.28 -5.06
CA ARG A 144 -7.35 6.82 -3.71
C ARG A 144 -8.53 6.16 -3.00
N GLU A 145 -8.96 5.02 -3.50
CA GLU A 145 -9.91 4.16 -2.81
C GLU A 145 -9.22 3.60 -1.57
N ILE A 146 -9.75 3.99 -0.41
CA ILE A 146 -9.29 3.48 0.88
C ILE A 146 -9.58 1.98 0.93
N ILE A 147 -8.55 1.17 1.17
CA ILE A 147 -8.73 -0.25 1.40
C ILE A 147 -9.60 -0.45 2.64
N LEU A 148 -10.75 -1.09 2.43
CA LEU A 148 -11.67 -1.48 3.49
C LEU A 148 -11.07 -2.63 4.32
N ALA A 149 -11.44 -2.71 5.59
CA ALA A 149 -10.95 -3.73 6.52
C ALA A 149 -11.24 -5.17 6.06
N ASP A 150 -12.24 -5.36 5.20
CA ASP A 150 -12.66 -6.65 4.67
C ASP A 150 -11.90 -7.09 3.39
N LEU A 151 -11.12 -6.20 2.75
CA LEU A 151 -10.40 -6.51 1.51
C LEU A 151 -9.34 -7.61 1.71
N PHE A 152 -8.78 -7.73 2.92
CA PHE A 152 -7.78 -8.74 3.25
C PHE A 152 -8.37 -10.07 3.74
N ASN A 153 -9.70 -10.14 3.92
CA ASN A 153 -10.36 -11.42 3.96
C ASN A 153 -10.37 -11.95 2.54
N THR A 154 -9.39 -12.79 2.22
CA THR A 154 -9.55 -13.74 1.13
C THR A 154 -10.81 -14.55 1.43
N VAL A 155 -11.95 -14.11 0.90
CA VAL A 155 -13.00 -15.03 0.52
C VAL A 155 -12.28 -15.93 -0.46
N ILE A 156 -11.86 -17.10 0.03
CA ILE A 156 -11.51 -18.23 -0.81
C ILE A 156 -12.71 -18.33 -1.73
N VAL A 157 -12.55 -17.85 -2.96
CA VAL A 157 -13.57 -17.95 -3.99
C VAL A 157 -13.97 -19.41 -3.93
N LYS A 158 -15.24 -19.66 -3.54
CA LYS A 158 -15.79 -21.02 -3.40
C LYS A 158 -15.18 -21.82 -4.51
N GLU A 159 -14.38 -22.84 -4.16
CA GLU A 159 -13.83 -23.78 -5.13
C GLU A 159 -14.97 -24.06 -6.10
N GLN A 160 -14.83 -23.57 -7.33
CA GLN A 160 -15.81 -23.91 -8.34
C GLN A 160 -15.77 -25.42 -8.38
N GLU A 161 -16.90 -26.08 -8.09
CA GLU A 161 -16.97 -27.53 -8.19
C GLU A 161 -16.37 -27.90 -9.54
N PRO A 162 -15.30 -28.72 -9.57
CA PRO A 162 -14.61 -29.00 -10.81
C PRO A 162 -15.65 -29.55 -11.77
N GLN A 163 -15.85 -28.85 -12.88
CA GLN A 163 -16.69 -29.35 -13.96
C GLN A 163 -16.18 -30.74 -14.31
N LYS A 164 -17.03 -31.75 -14.15
CA LYS A 164 -16.69 -33.13 -14.50
C LYS A 164 -16.67 -33.24 -16.02
N PHE A 165 -15.54 -32.90 -16.62
CA PHE A 165 -15.25 -33.23 -18.00
C PHE A 165 -14.88 -34.72 -18.11
N THR A 166 -15.26 -35.34 -19.21
CA THR A 166 -14.73 -36.66 -19.59
C THR A 166 -13.28 -36.52 -20.09
N ASP A 167 -12.49 -37.58 -20.01
CA ASP A 167 -11.09 -37.58 -20.48
C ASP A 167 -10.97 -37.15 -21.96
N GLU A 168 -11.97 -37.48 -22.78
CA GLU A 168 -12.03 -37.10 -24.20
C GLU A 168 -12.29 -35.60 -24.39
N GLU A 169 -13.13 -34.99 -23.55
CA GLU A 169 -13.43 -33.56 -23.56
C GLU A 169 -12.23 -32.74 -23.07
N ILE A 170 -11.54 -33.21 -22.03
CA ILE A 170 -10.30 -32.60 -21.52
C ILE A 170 -9.24 -32.62 -22.61
N ARG A 171 -9.03 -33.80 -23.23
CA ARG A 171 -8.04 -33.95 -24.30
C ARG A 171 -8.33 -33.03 -25.48
N LYS A 172 -9.59 -32.95 -25.90
CA LYS A 172 -9.99 -32.07 -27.00
C LYS A 172 -9.81 -30.59 -26.65
N GLN A 173 -10.16 -30.17 -25.44
CA GLN A 173 -9.91 -28.80 -24.97
C GLN A 173 -8.42 -28.47 -24.94
N ILE A 174 -7.57 -29.39 -24.46
CA ILE A 174 -6.11 -29.21 -24.48
C ILE A 174 -5.59 -29.10 -25.92
N GLU A 175 -6.03 -29.99 -26.83
CA GLU A 175 -5.59 -29.96 -28.24
C GLU A 175 -6.08 -28.72 -28.99
N ASP A 176 -7.25 -28.19 -28.66
CA ASP A 176 -7.78 -26.96 -29.26
C ASP A 176 -7.06 -25.73 -28.67
N MET A 177 -6.82 -25.68 -27.35
CA MET A 177 -6.02 -24.63 -26.69
C MET A 177 -4.59 -24.59 -27.24
N VAL A 178 -3.92 -25.74 -27.34
CA VAL A 178 -2.55 -25.82 -27.88
C VAL A 178 -2.49 -25.33 -29.32
N ARG A 179 -3.49 -25.67 -30.17
CA ARG A 179 -3.53 -25.19 -31.56
C ARG A 179 -3.80 -23.69 -31.66
N GLU A 180 -4.72 -23.15 -30.86
CA GLU A 180 -4.97 -21.71 -30.82
C GLU A 180 -3.73 -20.95 -30.31
N ASP A 181 -3.10 -21.45 -29.25
CA ASP A 181 -1.85 -20.89 -28.69
C ASP A 181 -0.70 -20.94 -29.69
N GLU A 182 -0.54 -22.02 -30.46
CA GLU A 182 0.50 -22.12 -31.48
C GLU A 182 0.32 -21.09 -32.60
N VAL A 183 -0.91 -20.90 -33.10
CA VAL A 183 -1.21 -19.93 -34.15
C VAL A 183 -1.03 -18.50 -33.66
N ILE A 184 -1.50 -18.19 -32.45
CA ILE A 184 -1.33 -16.86 -31.83
C ILE A 184 0.16 -16.61 -31.55
N SER A 185 0.89 -17.61 -31.04
CA SER A 185 2.33 -17.53 -30.75
C SER A 185 3.16 -17.26 -32.00
N ILE A 186 2.86 -17.89 -33.14
CA ILE A 186 3.58 -17.65 -34.40
C ILE A 186 3.34 -16.22 -34.90
N LYS A 187 2.07 -15.78 -34.99
CA LYS A 187 1.73 -14.43 -35.46
C LYS A 187 2.34 -13.35 -34.58
N MET A 188 2.28 -13.53 -33.25
CA MET A 188 2.88 -12.59 -32.32
C MET A 188 4.42 -12.61 -32.41
N LYS A 189 5.06 -13.78 -32.55
CA LYS A 189 6.52 -13.88 -32.76
C LYS A 189 6.98 -13.15 -34.02
N GLU A 190 6.24 -13.27 -35.12
CA GLU A 190 6.57 -12.56 -36.37
C GLU A 190 6.46 -11.05 -36.22
N LYS A 191 5.37 -10.54 -35.63
CA LYS A 191 5.20 -9.11 -35.36
C LYS A 191 6.32 -8.57 -34.47
N ARG A 192 6.60 -9.25 -33.36
CA ARG A 192 7.63 -8.83 -32.39
C ARG A 192 9.04 -8.79 -32.98
N ARG A 193 9.38 -9.73 -33.87
CA ARG A 193 10.68 -9.76 -34.55
C ARG A 193 10.92 -8.58 -35.49
N ASN A 194 9.86 -7.94 -35.96
CA ASN A 194 9.92 -6.83 -36.91
C ASN A 194 9.90 -5.46 -36.23
N LEU A 195 9.72 -5.39 -34.91
CA LEU A 195 9.85 -4.16 -34.13
C LEU A 195 11.32 -3.77 -34.07
N ASN A 196 11.62 -2.50 -34.34
CA ASN A 196 12.95 -1.93 -34.49
C ASN A 196 13.30 -0.92 -33.39
N SER A 197 12.36 -0.55 -32.52
CA SER A 197 12.62 0.38 -31.40
C SER A 197 11.87 0.02 -30.12
N VAL A 198 12.33 0.56 -28.99
CA VAL A 198 11.68 0.44 -27.67
C VAL A 198 10.28 1.07 -27.69
N GLU A 199 10.11 2.20 -28.39
CA GLU A 199 8.81 2.83 -28.57
C GLU A 199 7.83 1.93 -29.34
N GLU A 200 8.28 1.27 -30.41
CA GLU A 200 7.45 0.32 -31.16
C GLU A 200 7.06 -0.88 -30.29
N ALA A 201 7.95 -1.36 -29.42
CA ALA A 201 7.63 -2.39 -28.43
C ALA A 201 6.57 -1.94 -27.42
N VAL A 202 6.66 -0.71 -26.91
CA VAL A 202 5.64 -0.14 -26.02
C VAL A 202 4.31 0.06 -26.75
N ASP A 203 4.33 0.52 -27.99
CA ASP A 203 3.11 0.66 -28.79
C ASP A 203 2.44 -0.69 -29.08
N PHE A 204 3.24 -1.73 -29.34
CA PHE A 204 2.72 -3.09 -29.46
C PHE A 204 2.05 -3.54 -28.14
N LEU A 205 2.69 -3.30 -26.99
CA LEU A 205 2.11 -3.66 -25.69
C LEU A 205 0.74 -3.00 -25.48
N ILE A 206 0.66 -1.69 -25.69
CA ILE A 206 -0.56 -0.91 -25.41
C ILE A 206 -1.70 -1.28 -26.37
N ASN A 207 -1.40 -1.48 -27.65
CA ASN A 207 -2.42 -1.58 -28.69
C ASN A 207 -2.83 -3.03 -29.01
N GLU A 208 -1.98 -4.02 -28.73
CA GLU A 208 -2.19 -5.39 -29.22
C GLU A 208 -2.07 -6.48 -28.15
N ASP A 209 -1.29 -6.25 -27.09
CA ASP A 209 -0.91 -7.32 -26.15
C ASP A 209 -1.61 -7.18 -24.79
N LEU A 210 -1.63 -5.98 -24.23
CA LEU A 210 -2.17 -5.74 -22.89
C LEU A 210 -3.70 -5.67 -22.91
N SER A 211 -4.30 -6.37 -21.94
CA SER A 211 -5.72 -6.24 -21.66
C SER A 211 -6.07 -4.87 -21.07
N GLU A 212 -7.36 -4.51 -21.07
CA GLU A 212 -7.85 -3.31 -20.40
C GLU A 212 -7.54 -3.34 -18.88
N GLU A 213 -7.66 -4.52 -18.26
CA GLU A 213 -7.36 -4.71 -16.83
C GLU A 213 -5.87 -4.51 -16.54
N SER A 214 -4.99 -5.11 -17.34
CA SER A 214 -3.54 -4.91 -17.23
C SER A 214 -3.15 -3.44 -17.41
N THR A 215 -3.77 -2.77 -18.38
CA THR A 215 -3.57 -1.34 -18.63
C THR A 215 -4.02 -0.48 -17.45
N LYS A 216 -5.19 -0.78 -16.86
CA LYS A 216 -5.68 -0.09 -15.65
C LYS A 216 -4.74 -0.30 -14.47
N SER A 217 -4.25 -1.52 -14.27
CA SER A 217 -3.30 -1.85 -13.20
C SER A 217 -2.01 -1.04 -13.34
N LEU A 218 -1.41 -0.97 -14.54
CA LEU A 218 -0.20 -0.18 -14.79
C LEU A 218 -0.41 1.33 -14.62
N LYS A 219 -1.57 1.85 -15.02
CA LYS A 219 -1.97 3.25 -14.74
C LYS A 219 -2.18 3.51 -13.26
N ASN A 220 -2.52 2.48 -12.50
CA ASN A 220 -2.73 2.60 -11.07
C ASN A 220 -1.42 2.65 -10.29
N ILE A 221 -0.26 2.38 -10.89
CA ILE A 221 1.03 2.46 -10.19
C ILE A 221 1.44 3.93 -10.03
N SER A 222 1.71 4.35 -8.79
CA SER A 222 2.15 5.71 -8.48
C SER A 222 3.64 5.94 -8.75
N LEU A 223 4.05 7.21 -8.79
CA LEU A 223 5.46 7.58 -8.82
C LEU A 223 6.22 7.10 -7.57
N ALA A 224 5.58 7.10 -6.39
CA ALA A 224 6.19 6.62 -5.16
C ALA A 224 6.60 5.14 -5.26
N SER A 225 5.75 4.33 -5.88
CA SER A 225 6.05 2.92 -6.19
C SER A 225 7.16 2.78 -7.23
N ARG A 226 7.28 3.68 -8.21
CA ARG A 226 8.34 3.62 -9.23
C ARG A 226 9.73 3.95 -8.69
N LEU A 227 9.81 4.77 -7.64
CA LEU A 227 11.07 5.33 -7.14
C LEU A 227 11.50 4.81 -5.75
N GLY A 228 10.72 3.93 -5.10
CA GLY A 228 10.94 3.50 -3.72
C GLY A 228 12.29 2.78 -3.43
N TYR A 229 12.86 3.04 -2.25
CA TYR A 229 14.21 2.64 -1.81
C TYR A 229 14.42 1.11 -1.62
N PHE A 230 13.41 0.35 -1.18
CA PHE A 230 13.49 -1.13 -1.00
C PHE A 230 12.72 -1.96 -2.03
N GLY A 231 12.00 -1.30 -2.90
CA GLY A 231 10.83 -1.89 -3.53
C GLY A 231 10.37 -1.17 -4.78
N GLY A 232 11.16 -0.20 -5.27
CA GLY A 232 10.86 0.52 -6.50
C GLY A 232 10.89 -0.44 -7.66
N ASP A 233 9.79 -1.16 -7.88
CA ASP A 233 9.69 -2.26 -8.84
C ASP A 233 10.84 -3.30 -8.76
N SER A 234 11.51 -3.45 -7.61
CA SER A 234 12.54 -4.50 -7.41
C SER A 234 11.95 -5.92 -7.49
N ALA A 235 10.62 -6.05 -7.38
CA ALA A 235 9.87 -7.26 -7.64
C ALA A 235 9.75 -7.61 -9.14
N LEU A 236 10.10 -6.72 -10.07
CA LEU A 236 9.95 -6.96 -11.53
C LEU A 236 10.97 -7.91 -12.13
N HIS A 237 12.08 -8.20 -11.44
CA HIS A 237 12.99 -9.26 -11.90
C HIS A 237 12.25 -10.59 -12.07
N PHE A 238 11.16 -10.80 -11.33
CA PHE A 238 10.22 -11.90 -11.48
C PHE A 238 8.83 -11.39 -11.94
N GLY A 239 8.08 -12.20 -12.68
CA GLY A 239 6.76 -11.80 -13.20
C GLY A 239 6.84 -10.93 -14.47
N TYR A 240 6.47 -9.64 -14.39
CA TYR A 240 6.29 -8.80 -15.58
C TYR A 240 7.61 -8.46 -16.30
N GLY A 241 8.73 -8.31 -15.60
CA GLY A 241 10.04 -8.15 -16.27
C GLY A 241 10.47 -9.42 -17.00
N MET A 242 10.23 -10.61 -16.43
CA MET A 242 10.43 -11.88 -17.15
C MET A 242 9.51 -12.01 -18.37
N TYR A 243 8.26 -11.55 -18.24
CA TYR A 243 7.32 -11.49 -19.35
C TYR A 243 7.88 -10.65 -20.50
N LEU A 244 8.26 -9.40 -20.23
CA LEU A 244 8.85 -8.49 -21.23
C LEU A 244 10.14 -9.06 -21.84
N ARG A 245 10.98 -9.70 -21.01
CA ARG A 245 12.19 -10.37 -21.48
C ARG A 245 11.88 -11.48 -22.47
N ASN A 246 10.94 -12.36 -22.14
CA ASN A 246 10.53 -13.45 -23.04
C ASN A 246 9.84 -12.92 -24.30
N LEU A 247 9.15 -11.80 -24.19
CA LEU A 247 8.40 -11.19 -25.27
C LEU A 247 9.32 -10.53 -26.30
N PHE A 248 10.29 -9.73 -25.85
CA PHE A 248 11.10 -8.86 -26.73
C PHE A 248 12.57 -9.24 -26.85
N LEU A 249 13.16 -9.91 -25.85
CA LEU A 249 14.62 -10.06 -25.74
C LEU A 249 15.06 -11.50 -25.97
N HIS A 250 14.32 -12.48 -25.43
CA HIS A 250 14.70 -13.89 -25.52
C HIS A 250 14.65 -14.41 -26.97
N GLY A 251 15.83 -14.72 -27.52
CA GLY A 251 15.97 -15.25 -28.88
C GLY A 251 15.68 -14.23 -29.99
N ASN A 252 15.58 -12.94 -29.66
CA ASN A 252 15.50 -11.87 -30.64
C ASN A 252 16.89 -11.60 -31.24
N LYS A 253 16.96 -11.48 -32.57
CA LYS A 253 18.19 -11.22 -33.32
C LYS A 253 18.09 -9.94 -34.17
N ASN A 254 17.06 -9.11 -33.94
CA ASN A 254 16.93 -7.84 -34.65
C ASN A 254 17.94 -6.83 -34.09
N GLU A 255 19.04 -6.63 -34.81
CA GLU A 255 20.12 -5.71 -34.42
C GLU A 255 19.65 -4.25 -34.31
N LEU A 256 18.65 -3.83 -35.11
CA LEU A 256 18.12 -2.46 -35.03
C LEU A 256 17.47 -2.21 -33.67
N PHE A 257 16.62 -3.14 -33.23
CA PHE A 257 15.97 -3.07 -31.92
C PHE A 257 16.99 -3.11 -30.78
N LEU A 258 17.96 -4.03 -30.83
CA LEU A 258 18.97 -4.18 -29.78
C LEU A 258 19.87 -2.93 -29.67
N ASN A 259 20.28 -2.35 -30.80
CA ASN A 259 21.05 -1.10 -30.81
C ASN A 259 20.24 0.08 -30.26
N ASN A 260 18.96 0.19 -30.63
CA ASN A 260 18.06 1.23 -30.09
C ASN A 260 17.86 1.07 -28.58
N LEU A 261 17.67 -0.17 -28.09
CA LEU A 261 17.58 -0.46 -26.65
C LEU A 261 18.87 -0.08 -25.92
N GLU A 262 20.04 -0.35 -26.48
CA GLU A 262 21.32 0.01 -25.87
C GLU A 262 21.50 1.54 -25.76
N GLU A 263 21.06 2.29 -26.76
CA GLU A 263 21.02 3.76 -26.70
C GLU A 263 20.11 4.26 -25.58
N PHE A 264 18.94 3.64 -25.43
CA PHE A 264 18.01 3.90 -24.33
C PHE A 264 18.64 3.62 -22.96
N ILE A 265 19.32 2.48 -22.80
CA ILE A 265 20.01 2.11 -21.55
C ILE A 265 21.07 3.16 -21.18
N ARG A 266 21.85 3.63 -22.15
CA ARG A 266 22.89 4.66 -21.91
C ARG A 266 22.32 6.02 -21.48
N ASN A 267 21.09 6.31 -21.86
CA ASN A 267 20.43 7.60 -21.61
C ASN A 267 19.34 7.53 -20.53
N SER A 268 19.03 6.33 -20.00
CA SER A 268 18.01 6.14 -18.97
C SER A 268 18.59 6.26 -17.56
N PHE A 269 17.71 6.66 -16.64
CA PHE A 269 17.97 6.72 -15.19
C PHE A 269 17.03 5.81 -14.40
N SER A 270 16.31 4.93 -15.11
CA SER A 270 15.60 3.81 -14.53
C SER A 270 16.56 2.63 -14.38
N ASP A 271 16.20 1.70 -13.51
CA ASP A 271 16.80 0.37 -13.54
C ASP A 271 16.50 -0.25 -14.92
N SER A 272 17.55 -0.69 -15.63
CA SER A 272 17.42 -1.32 -16.95
C SER A 272 16.95 -2.77 -16.84
N GLY A 273 17.03 -3.39 -15.66
CA GLY A 273 16.99 -4.84 -15.54
C GLY A 273 18.23 -5.49 -16.15
N GLU A 274 18.18 -6.82 -16.33
CA GLU A 274 19.34 -7.60 -16.77
C GLU A 274 19.63 -7.43 -18.27
N LEU A 275 18.58 -7.35 -19.09
CA LEU A 275 18.68 -7.32 -20.55
C LEU A 275 18.07 -6.05 -21.16
N GLY A 276 17.59 -5.11 -20.36
CA GLY A 276 16.94 -3.88 -20.81
C GLY A 276 15.41 -3.88 -20.68
N GLU A 277 14.80 -4.95 -20.13
CA GLU A 277 13.36 -5.05 -19.89
C GLU A 277 12.81 -3.93 -19.01
N GLY A 278 13.62 -3.42 -18.08
CA GLY A 278 13.26 -2.31 -17.20
C GLY A 278 13.07 -1.00 -17.96
N ILE A 279 13.75 -0.82 -19.10
CA ILE A 279 13.58 0.37 -19.95
C ILE A 279 12.25 0.33 -20.70
N ILE A 280 11.88 -0.83 -21.24
CA ILE A 280 10.59 -1.03 -21.91
C ILE A 280 9.46 -0.78 -20.91
N TYR A 281 9.61 -1.33 -19.70
CA TYR A 281 8.64 -1.14 -18.63
C TYR A 281 8.52 0.33 -18.19
N ASP A 282 9.65 1.02 -18.00
CA ASP A 282 9.67 2.42 -17.64
C ASP A 282 8.94 3.29 -18.68
N LEU A 283 9.26 3.08 -19.96
CA LEU A 283 8.63 3.82 -21.05
C LEU A 283 7.13 3.51 -21.16
N LEU A 284 6.73 2.25 -20.98
CA LEU A 284 5.32 1.85 -20.93
C LEU A 284 4.56 2.60 -19.83
N TRP A 285 5.07 2.57 -18.59
CA TRP A 285 4.43 3.26 -17.47
C TRP A 285 4.33 4.76 -17.74
N ARG A 286 5.39 5.38 -18.26
CA ARG A 286 5.40 6.81 -18.61
C ARG A 286 4.35 7.15 -19.66
N LYS A 287 4.26 6.34 -20.72
CA LYS A 287 3.31 6.56 -21.81
C LYS A 287 1.86 6.41 -21.33
N LEU A 288 1.59 5.39 -20.51
CA LEU A 288 0.25 5.16 -19.94
C LEU A 288 -0.18 6.25 -18.95
N ASN A 289 0.76 6.85 -18.22
CA ASN A 289 0.50 7.85 -17.18
C ASN A 289 0.83 9.30 -17.58
N ASN A 290 1.24 9.56 -18.83
CA ASN A 290 1.66 10.87 -19.34
C ASN A 290 2.86 11.50 -18.58
N TRP A 291 3.88 10.69 -18.24
CA TRP A 291 5.11 11.14 -17.54
C TRP A 291 6.32 11.30 -18.47
N GLU A 292 6.11 11.91 -19.63
CA GLU A 292 7.23 12.31 -20.50
C GLU A 292 8.07 13.40 -19.83
N THR A 293 9.40 13.27 -19.88
CA THR A 293 10.32 14.28 -19.36
C THR A 293 10.14 15.60 -20.11
N SER A 294 9.89 16.68 -19.37
CA SER A 294 9.72 18.02 -19.95
C SER A 294 11.01 18.50 -20.61
N GLY A 295 10.88 19.37 -21.62
CA GLY A 295 12.03 19.97 -22.31
C GLY A 295 12.96 20.74 -21.37
N GLU A 296 12.39 21.46 -20.38
CA GLU A 296 13.18 22.16 -19.36
C GLU A 296 14.02 21.19 -18.52
N ASN A 297 13.42 20.08 -18.08
CA ASN A 297 14.15 19.09 -17.29
C ASN A 297 15.18 18.32 -18.12
N LYS A 298 14.92 18.06 -19.41
CA LYS A 298 15.95 17.51 -20.33
C LYS A 298 17.20 18.39 -20.36
N ILE A 299 17.02 19.71 -20.51
CA ILE A 299 18.15 20.67 -20.50
C ILE A 299 18.90 20.64 -19.17
N LYS A 300 18.19 20.59 -18.04
CA LYS A 300 18.82 20.50 -16.70
C LYS A 300 19.61 19.20 -16.53
N ILE A 301 19.05 18.07 -16.97
CA ILE A 301 19.71 16.77 -16.93
C ILE A 301 20.99 16.78 -17.77
N GLU A 302 20.91 17.25 -19.02
CA GLU A 302 22.08 17.36 -19.91
C GLU A 302 23.19 18.22 -19.31
N LYS A 303 22.82 19.32 -18.64
CA LYS A 303 23.77 20.18 -17.93
C LYS A 303 24.46 19.43 -16.80
N ILE A 304 23.71 18.76 -15.91
CA ILE A 304 24.28 17.98 -14.81
C ILE A 304 25.21 16.88 -15.34
N GLN A 305 24.81 16.17 -16.40
CA GLN A 305 25.62 15.11 -17.00
C GLN A 305 26.94 15.64 -17.60
N ARG A 306 26.91 16.84 -18.18
CA ARG A 306 28.12 17.49 -18.71
C ARG A 306 29.07 17.86 -17.57
N GLU A 307 28.54 18.49 -16.53
CA GLU A 307 29.31 18.86 -15.32
C GLU A 307 29.96 17.62 -14.67
N VAL A 308 29.22 16.51 -14.53
CA VAL A 308 29.77 15.24 -13.99
C VAL A 308 30.90 14.67 -14.84
N LYS A 309 30.82 14.77 -16.17
CA LYS A 309 31.87 14.29 -17.09
C LYS A 309 33.11 15.18 -17.10
N GLU A 310 32.95 16.48 -16.88
CA GLU A 310 34.01 17.48 -17.00
C GLU A 310 34.76 17.72 -15.68
N ASP A 311 34.06 17.74 -14.54
CA ASP A 311 34.62 18.29 -13.30
C ASP A 311 35.06 17.22 -12.27
N GLY A 312 34.64 15.95 -12.39
CA GLY A 312 35.11 14.83 -11.57
C GLY A 312 34.80 14.87 -10.06
N GLU A 313 34.48 16.04 -9.50
CA GLU A 313 33.97 16.26 -8.15
C GLU A 313 32.57 16.86 -8.23
N TYR A 314 31.53 16.08 -7.96
CA TYR A 314 30.20 16.64 -7.77
C TYR A 314 29.33 15.81 -6.83
N ASP A 315 28.32 16.49 -6.26
CA ASP A 315 27.30 16.01 -5.32
C ASP A 315 27.04 14.49 -5.46
N SER A 316 27.28 13.73 -4.39
CA SER A 316 27.06 12.28 -4.34
C SER A 316 25.64 11.88 -4.76
N ASN A 317 24.69 12.82 -4.74
CA ASN A 317 23.28 12.62 -5.07
C ASN A 317 22.91 13.02 -6.50
N TRP A 318 23.87 13.35 -7.38
CA TRP A 318 23.58 13.78 -8.76
C TRP A 318 22.69 12.78 -9.51
N TYR A 319 22.90 11.47 -9.30
CA TYR A 319 22.12 10.42 -9.93
C TYR A 319 20.64 10.48 -9.50
N ASN A 320 20.37 10.57 -8.19
CA ASN A 320 19.01 10.71 -7.66
C ASN A 320 18.35 12.00 -8.14
N LYS A 321 19.10 13.10 -8.21
CA LYS A 321 18.60 14.37 -8.76
C LYS A 321 18.18 14.22 -10.22
N VAL A 322 19.02 13.63 -11.06
CA VAL A 322 18.72 13.40 -12.48
C VAL A 322 17.53 12.44 -12.64
N LYS A 323 17.47 11.37 -11.84
CA LYS A 323 16.34 10.43 -11.82
C LYS A 323 15.04 11.17 -11.52
N LEU A 324 14.97 11.96 -10.45
CA LEU A 324 13.77 12.73 -10.07
C LEU A 324 13.39 13.78 -11.13
N LEU A 325 14.36 14.48 -11.72
CA LEU A 325 14.13 15.41 -12.84
C LEU A 325 13.55 14.69 -14.06
N SER A 326 13.98 13.45 -14.34
CA SER A 326 13.43 12.64 -15.43
C SER A 326 11.94 12.35 -15.24
N TYR A 327 11.46 12.36 -14.00
CA TYR A 327 10.05 12.27 -13.65
C TYR A 327 9.44 13.65 -13.39
N ASN A 328 10.01 14.75 -13.88
CA ASN A 328 9.45 16.08 -13.68
C ASN A 328 9.19 16.49 -12.21
N CYS A 329 10.01 16.00 -11.29
CA CYS A 329 10.02 16.55 -9.93
C CYS A 329 10.57 17.98 -9.96
N THR A 330 9.94 18.86 -9.19
CA THR A 330 10.39 20.24 -8.97
C THR A 330 11.65 20.27 -8.10
N GLU A 331 12.42 21.36 -8.15
CA GLU A 331 13.61 21.52 -7.31
C GLU A 331 13.28 21.44 -5.81
N ASP A 332 12.11 21.94 -5.40
CA ASP A 332 11.64 21.87 -4.01
C ASP A 332 11.30 20.43 -3.60
N GLU A 333 10.65 19.65 -4.47
CA GLU A 333 10.41 18.22 -4.26
C GLU A 333 11.74 17.47 -4.15
N ILE A 334 12.67 17.70 -5.07
CA ILE A 334 13.99 17.06 -5.08
C ILE A 334 14.76 17.37 -3.80
N LYS A 335 14.80 18.65 -3.39
CA LYS A 335 15.49 19.07 -2.17
C LYS A 335 14.95 18.36 -0.94
N LYS A 336 13.62 18.29 -0.79
CA LYS A 336 12.96 17.59 0.33
C LYS A 336 13.22 16.09 0.28
N TYR A 337 13.14 15.48 -0.89
CA TYR A 337 13.42 14.06 -1.07
C TYR A 337 14.83 13.70 -0.59
N LEU A 338 15.85 14.46 -1.02
CA LEU A 338 17.25 14.25 -0.65
C LEU A 338 17.55 14.63 0.81
N GLU A 339 16.75 15.50 1.44
CA GLU A 339 16.83 15.77 2.87
C GLU A 339 16.33 14.57 3.68
N LEU A 340 15.20 13.98 3.29
CA LEU A 340 14.65 12.78 3.91
C LEU A 340 15.59 11.58 3.73
N GLU A 341 16.22 11.42 2.56
CA GLU A 341 17.23 10.39 2.31
C GLU A 341 18.41 10.50 3.27
N ARG A 342 18.95 11.71 3.44
CA ARG A 342 20.01 11.97 4.42
C ARG A 342 19.56 11.72 5.86
N LYS A 343 18.31 12.01 6.21
CA LYS A 343 17.76 11.71 7.54
C LYS A 343 17.66 10.21 7.78
N MET A 344 17.20 9.44 6.79
CA MET A 344 17.18 7.97 6.86
C MET A 344 18.56 7.37 7.11
N GLU A 345 19.62 7.89 6.48
CA GLU A 345 20.99 7.42 6.68
C GLU A 345 21.56 7.76 8.07
N ASN A 346 21.17 8.89 8.65
CA ASN A 346 21.75 9.41 9.89
C ASN A 346 20.93 9.09 11.15
N GLU A 347 19.62 8.86 11.02
CA GLU A 347 18.67 8.71 12.12
C GLU A 347 17.88 7.40 11.99
N ASN A 348 18.57 6.27 12.21
CA ASN A 348 18.01 4.94 11.99
C ASN A 348 16.74 4.65 12.82
N ASP A 349 16.60 5.25 14.00
CA ASP A 349 15.42 5.06 14.86
C ASP A 349 14.12 5.63 14.24
N ASN A 350 14.24 6.61 13.34
CA ASN A 350 13.12 7.26 12.64
C ASN A 350 13.05 6.87 11.16
N PHE A 351 13.78 5.82 10.76
CA PHE A 351 13.94 5.40 9.38
C PHE A 351 12.58 5.22 8.66
N GLU A 352 11.67 4.46 9.26
CA GLU A 352 10.35 4.17 8.66
C GLU A 352 9.51 5.45 8.49
N GLU A 353 9.58 6.39 9.43
CA GLU A 353 8.83 7.64 9.32
C GLU A 353 9.33 8.47 8.13
N TYR A 354 10.64 8.65 8.01
CA TYR A 354 11.23 9.38 6.89
C TYR A 354 10.99 8.68 5.55
N TYR A 355 11.01 7.33 5.54
CA TYR A 355 10.66 6.53 4.37
C TYR A 355 9.24 6.79 3.89
N TYR A 356 8.24 6.75 4.78
CA TYR A 356 6.84 7.00 4.39
C TYR A 356 6.58 8.46 4.03
N GLN A 357 7.24 9.42 4.68
CA GLN A 357 7.19 10.83 4.28
C GLN A 357 7.78 11.05 2.86
N GLN A 358 8.87 10.35 2.54
CA GLN A 358 9.49 10.40 1.22
C GLN A 358 8.55 9.82 0.15
N LYS A 359 7.87 8.70 0.44
CA LYS A 359 6.82 8.14 -0.43
C LYS A 359 5.64 9.09 -0.61
N ALA A 360 5.15 9.71 0.47
CA ALA A 360 4.04 10.67 0.40
C ALA A 360 4.38 11.90 -0.46
N LEU A 361 5.64 12.37 -0.40
CA LEU A 361 6.14 13.43 -1.28
C LEU A 361 6.02 13.02 -2.75
N LEU A 362 6.46 11.81 -3.10
CA LEU A 362 6.42 11.29 -4.46
C LEU A 362 5.00 10.94 -4.94
N ALA A 363 4.11 10.55 -4.04
CA ALA A 363 2.70 10.27 -4.35
C ALA A 363 1.91 11.53 -4.73
N ARG A 364 2.48 12.73 -4.53
CA ARG A 364 1.90 14.04 -4.89
C ARG A 364 0.49 14.26 -4.35
N LEU A 365 0.31 13.88 -3.09
CA LEU A 365 -0.98 13.95 -2.41
C LEU A 365 -1.54 15.37 -2.39
N ASN A 366 -2.82 15.51 -2.73
CA ASN A 366 -3.57 16.75 -2.57
C ASN A 366 -3.85 17.03 -1.07
N LYS A 367 -4.56 18.12 -0.76
CA LYS A 367 -4.80 18.52 0.64
C LYS A 367 -5.59 17.47 1.44
N ASP A 368 -6.65 16.94 0.86
CA ASP A 368 -7.53 15.96 1.54
C ASP A 368 -6.82 14.60 1.65
N GLU A 369 -6.07 14.21 0.62
CA GLU A 369 -5.25 13.00 0.62
C GLU A 369 -4.12 13.04 1.65
N LYS A 370 -3.53 14.22 1.90
CA LYS A 370 -2.55 14.41 2.96
C LYS A 370 -3.14 14.17 4.34
N GLU A 371 -4.37 14.65 4.58
CA GLU A 371 -5.07 14.39 5.84
C GLU A 371 -5.33 12.88 6.03
N ILE A 372 -5.72 12.18 4.95
CA ILE A 372 -5.86 10.72 4.97
C ILE A 372 -4.53 10.04 5.28
N PHE A 373 -3.44 10.43 4.60
CA PHE A 373 -2.11 9.88 4.85
C PHE A 373 -1.66 10.08 6.30
N GLU A 374 -1.82 11.27 6.86
CA GLU A 374 -1.44 11.55 8.24
C GLU A 374 -2.23 10.67 9.23
N ASN A 375 -3.52 10.42 8.97
CA ASN A 375 -4.32 9.48 9.76
C ASN A 375 -3.81 8.03 9.64
N LEU A 376 -3.52 7.56 8.42
CA LEU A 376 -2.99 6.20 8.19
C LEU A 376 -1.62 6.01 8.84
N LYS A 377 -0.76 7.03 8.73
CA LYS A 377 0.57 7.07 9.36
C LYS A 377 0.43 7.01 10.87
N GLN A 378 -0.47 7.81 11.45
CA GLN A 378 -0.73 7.79 12.90
C GLN A 378 -1.24 6.41 13.36
N ASP A 379 -2.18 5.80 12.63
CA ASP A 379 -2.69 4.47 12.96
C ASP A 379 -1.55 3.43 12.97
N TYR A 380 -0.69 3.43 11.94
CA TYR A 380 0.45 2.53 11.83
C TYR A 380 1.44 2.69 12.99
N PHE A 381 1.92 3.91 13.24
CA PHE A 381 2.88 4.16 14.33
C PHE A 381 2.27 3.97 15.72
N ASN A 382 0.96 4.17 15.89
CA ASN A 382 0.29 3.86 17.15
C ASN A 382 0.37 2.36 17.46
N VAL A 383 0.06 1.51 16.48
CA VAL A 383 0.15 0.05 16.63
C VAL A 383 1.59 -0.40 16.84
N GLN A 384 2.56 0.21 16.15
CA GLN A 384 3.98 -0.06 16.38
C GLN A 384 4.41 0.30 17.82
N ASN A 385 3.95 1.44 18.34
CA ASN A 385 4.21 1.83 19.73
C ASN A 385 3.60 0.84 20.72
N ILE A 386 2.38 0.35 20.47
CA ILE A 386 1.75 -0.68 21.29
C ILE A 386 2.59 -1.97 21.26
N LEU A 387 3.08 -2.42 20.10
CA LEU A 387 3.97 -3.58 20.02
C LEU A 387 5.25 -3.37 20.82
N ASN A 388 5.86 -2.18 20.71
CA ASN A 388 7.05 -1.85 21.50
C ASN A 388 6.76 -1.95 23.01
N ILE A 389 5.60 -1.49 23.49
CA ILE A 389 5.18 -1.63 24.89
C ILE A 389 5.07 -3.12 25.29
N LEU A 390 4.51 -3.95 24.41
CA LEU A 390 4.36 -5.39 24.64
C LEU A 390 5.69 -6.17 24.56
N GLU A 391 6.68 -5.64 23.84
CA GLU A 391 8.01 -6.23 23.68
C GLU A 391 9.02 -5.79 24.76
N GLN A 392 8.84 -4.60 25.31
CA GLN A 392 9.69 -4.09 26.38
C GLN A 392 9.55 -4.97 27.63
N LYS A 393 10.65 -5.61 28.01
CA LYS A 393 10.80 -6.17 29.36
C LYS A 393 11.01 -5.01 30.33
N PRO A 394 10.34 -4.98 31.50
CA PRO A 394 10.56 -3.94 32.50
C PRO A 394 12.01 -3.87 32.96
#